data_AF-A0A0B5AYI3-F1
#
_entry.id   AF-A0A0B5AYI3-F1
#
_cell.length_a   1.000
_cell.length_b   1.000
_cell.length_c   1.000
_cell.angle_alpha   90.00
_cell.angle_beta   90.00
_cell.angle_gamma   90.00
#
_symmetry.space_group_name_H-M   'P 1'
#
loop_
_entity.id
_entity.type
_entity.pdbx_description
1 polymer ?
#
loop_
_entity_poly.entity_id
_entity_poly.type
_entity_poly.pdbx_seq_one_letter_code
_entity_poly.pdbx_strand_id
1 'polypeptide(L)'
;MKKYELTGEKFTESYYDSRGDRKTAVVYRIRALVNIPEHKVHAGDIGGWVEKEENLSHEGNCWLGNGIICGESSVSGDVLIGDINVEETYSGIRGSSKIDATGIMLHVSVENSTLKGNLNLYSCQLEDSTVSGNVSLDESDFLRCKIEGDVEVSGAVNLNDSKLSDCSKVINTSAGLLFLRRVNMSEYSRIFCEGEGGNTLSNISLVGEEIIKMT
;
A
#
# COMPACT_ATOMS: atom_id res chain seq x y z
N MET A 1 8.08 -12.63 -21.65
CA MET A 1 9.14 -11.77 -22.23
C MET A 1 9.79 -11.04 -21.06
N LYS A 2 11.11 -10.86 -21.04
CA LYS A 2 11.73 -10.05 -19.96
C LYS A 2 11.52 -8.57 -20.25
N LYS A 3 11.00 -7.85 -19.25
CA LYS A 3 10.68 -6.42 -19.31
C LYS A 3 11.83 -5.52 -18.87
N TYR A 4 12.72 -6.04 -18.03
CA TYR A 4 13.86 -5.32 -17.49
C TYR A 4 15.01 -6.29 -17.17
N GLU A 5 16.19 -5.74 -16.90
CA GLU A 5 17.35 -6.47 -16.38
C GLU A 5 17.89 -5.82 -15.10
N LEU A 6 18.60 -6.60 -14.29
CA LEU A 6 19.43 -6.08 -13.21
C LEU A 6 20.75 -5.60 -13.80
N THR A 7 21.09 -4.33 -13.57
CA THR A 7 22.38 -3.78 -13.98
C THR A 7 23.51 -4.24 -13.05
N GLY A 8 24.74 -3.82 -13.34
CA GLY A 8 25.89 -4.04 -12.44
C GLY A 8 25.93 -3.10 -11.22
N GLU A 9 25.10 -2.07 -11.19
CA GLU A 9 25.05 -1.11 -10.09
C GLU A 9 24.30 -1.72 -8.90
N LYS A 10 24.92 -1.68 -7.70
CA LYS A 10 24.38 -2.31 -6.49
C LYS A 10 24.86 -1.67 -5.21
N PHE A 11 24.09 -1.79 -4.13
CA PHE A 11 24.49 -1.48 -2.77
C PHE A 11 23.79 -2.38 -1.75
N THR A 12 24.20 -2.30 -0.48
CA THR A 12 23.57 -3.04 0.63
C THR A 12 22.59 -2.14 1.36
N GLU A 13 21.32 -2.53 1.42
CA GLU A 13 20.27 -1.83 2.15
C GLU A 13 19.89 -2.59 3.43
N SER A 14 19.66 -1.86 4.52
CA SER A 14 19.13 -2.43 5.77
C SER A 14 17.61 -2.35 5.78
N TYR A 15 16.92 -3.42 6.18
CA TYR A 15 15.46 -3.42 6.33
C TYR A 15 15.06 -4.22 7.58
N TYR A 16 13.78 -4.19 7.93
CA TYR A 16 13.20 -5.02 9.00
C TYR A 16 12.25 -6.04 8.40
N ASP A 17 12.32 -7.30 8.84
CA ASP A 17 11.37 -8.32 8.41
C ASP A 17 10.03 -8.24 9.18
N SER A 18 9.10 -9.14 8.86
CA SER A 18 7.77 -9.21 9.50
C SER A 18 7.80 -9.48 11.01
N ARG A 19 8.95 -9.88 11.58
CA ARG A 19 9.13 -10.11 13.01
C ARG A 19 9.80 -8.92 13.71
N GLY A 20 10.13 -7.87 12.97
CA GLY A 20 10.90 -6.73 13.46
C GLY A 20 12.39 -6.99 13.57
N ASP A 21 12.90 -8.08 13.00
CA ASP A 21 14.33 -8.36 13.00
C ASP A 21 15.03 -7.55 11.92
N ARG A 22 16.13 -6.89 12.28
CA ARG A 22 16.97 -6.17 11.32
C ARG A 22 17.67 -7.15 10.37
N LYS A 23 17.50 -6.94 9.07
CA LYS A 23 18.13 -7.68 7.97
C LYS A 23 18.88 -6.73 7.03
N THR A 24 19.65 -7.31 6.11
CA THR A 24 20.33 -6.58 5.04
C THR A 24 20.17 -7.34 3.73
N ALA A 25 19.93 -6.62 2.63
CA ALA A 25 19.88 -7.18 1.28
C ALA A 25 20.83 -6.42 0.35
N VAL A 26 21.41 -7.13 -0.63
CA VAL A 26 22.11 -6.49 -1.75
C VAL A 26 21.09 -6.23 -2.85
N VAL A 27 20.93 -4.98 -3.25
CA VAL A 27 19.94 -4.56 -4.25
C VAL A 27 20.64 -4.07 -5.51
N TYR A 28 20.02 -4.30 -6.66
CA TYR A 28 20.55 -4.03 -7.99
C TYR A 28 19.65 -3.02 -8.72
N ARG A 29 20.25 -2.03 -9.38
CA ARG A 29 19.49 -1.04 -10.18
C ARG A 29 18.88 -1.75 -11.38
N ILE A 30 17.63 -1.45 -11.71
CA ILE A 30 16.95 -2.04 -12.88
C ILE A 30 17.08 -1.16 -14.13
N ARG A 31 17.08 -1.80 -15.30
CA ARG A 31 17.02 -1.12 -16.61
C ARG A 31 15.97 -1.75 -17.51
N ALA A 32 15.13 -0.92 -18.13
CA ALA A 32 14.06 -1.39 -19.01
C ALA A 32 14.62 -2.05 -20.29
N LEU A 33 14.06 -3.19 -20.69
CA LEU A 33 14.39 -3.88 -21.94
C LEU A 33 13.35 -3.63 -23.03
N VAL A 34 12.17 -3.15 -22.65
CA VAL A 34 11.03 -2.88 -23.53
C VAL A 34 10.40 -1.54 -23.17
N ASN A 35 9.64 -0.97 -24.10
CA ASN A 35 8.80 0.19 -23.80
C ASN A 35 7.59 -0.26 -22.96
N ILE A 36 7.23 0.54 -21.95
CA ILE A 36 6.00 0.40 -21.16
C ILE A 36 5.22 1.73 -21.30
N PRO A 37 4.46 1.92 -22.39
CA PRO A 37 3.81 3.19 -22.71
C PRO A 37 2.88 3.71 -21.61
N GLU A 38 2.20 2.82 -20.90
CA GLU A 38 1.29 3.12 -19.80
C GLU A 38 1.97 3.91 -18.67
N HIS A 39 3.27 3.68 -18.49
CA HIS A 39 4.08 4.34 -17.46
C HIS A 39 5.09 5.33 -18.06
N LYS A 40 5.04 5.58 -19.38
CA LYS A 40 6.02 6.43 -20.09
C LYS A 40 7.47 5.97 -19.94
N VAL A 41 7.67 4.66 -19.80
CA VAL A 41 9.00 4.03 -19.72
C VAL A 41 9.43 3.61 -21.12
N HIS A 42 10.64 3.95 -21.50
CA HIS A 42 11.27 3.54 -22.75
C HIS A 42 12.30 2.46 -22.49
N ALA A 43 12.54 1.59 -23.47
CA ALA A 43 13.64 0.65 -23.42
C ALA A 43 14.97 1.41 -23.20
N GLY A 44 15.74 0.98 -22.19
CA GLY A 44 16.96 1.64 -21.75
C GLY A 44 16.81 2.53 -20.52
N ASP A 45 15.58 2.91 -20.13
CA ASP A 45 15.35 3.75 -18.95
C ASP A 45 15.82 3.06 -17.67
N ILE A 46 16.43 3.85 -16.78
CA ILE A 46 16.89 3.40 -15.47
C ILE A 46 15.75 3.55 -14.46
N GLY A 47 15.44 2.46 -13.76
CA GLY A 47 14.43 2.41 -12.70
C GLY A 47 15.07 2.30 -11.31
N GLY A 48 14.30 1.93 -10.28
CA GLY A 48 14.77 1.75 -8.91
C GLY A 48 15.63 0.50 -8.70
N TRP A 49 15.59 -0.04 -7.48
CA TRP A 49 16.47 -1.11 -7.02
C TRP A 49 15.68 -2.33 -6.57
N VAL A 50 16.12 -3.52 -6.96
CA VAL A 50 15.50 -4.78 -6.49
C VAL A 50 16.57 -5.78 -6.02
N GLU A 51 16.27 -6.60 -5.02
CA GLU A 51 17.20 -7.66 -4.56
C GLU A 51 17.31 -8.80 -5.60
N LYS A 52 16.17 -9.21 -6.16
CA LYS A 52 16.06 -10.34 -7.10
C LYS A 52 14.93 -10.12 -8.12
N GLU A 53 14.94 -10.88 -9.22
CA GLU A 53 13.96 -10.72 -10.30
C GLU A 53 12.51 -11.00 -9.83
N GLU A 54 12.32 -11.79 -8.78
CA GLU A 54 11.00 -12.08 -8.21
C GLU A 54 10.38 -10.88 -7.47
N ASN A 55 11.16 -9.85 -7.15
CA ASN A 55 10.64 -8.66 -6.46
C ASN A 55 9.81 -7.74 -7.38
N LEU A 56 10.00 -7.79 -8.71
CA LEU A 56 9.24 -7.00 -9.68
C LEU A 56 8.89 -7.89 -10.88
N SER A 57 7.62 -8.17 -11.09
CA SER A 57 7.20 -9.16 -12.09
C SER A 57 7.59 -8.75 -13.52
N HIS A 58 8.03 -9.74 -14.30
CA HIS A 58 8.17 -9.60 -15.75
C HIS A 58 6.82 -9.74 -16.49
N GLU A 59 5.76 -10.18 -15.81
CA GLU A 59 4.39 -10.20 -16.34
C GLU A 59 3.66 -8.89 -16.03
N GLY A 60 2.79 -8.44 -16.94
CA GLY A 60 2.13 -7.13 -16.87
C GLY A 60 3.10 -5.96 -17.05
N ASN A 61 2.64 -4.76 -16.74
CA ASN A 61 3.34 -3.51 -17.00
C ASN A 61 4.07 -2.93 -15.79
N CYS A 62 4.13 -3.62 -14.63
CA CYS A 62 4.74 -3.04 -13.43
C CYS A 62 6.19 -2.55 -13.60
N TRP A 63 6.50 -1.38 -13.05
CA TRP A 63 7.78 -0.70 -13.15
C TRP A 63 8.09 0.01 -11.84
N LEU A 64 9.36 -0.02 -11.43
CA LEU A 64 9.87 0.74 -10.30
C LEU A 64 10.67 1.92 -10.87
N GLY A 65 10.14 3.14 -10.82
CA GLY A 65 10.81 4.35 -11.30
C GLY A 65 11.95 4.77 -10.37
N ASN A 66 11.63 4.99 -9.10
CA ASN A 66 12.59 5.20 -8.02
C ASN A 66 12.15 4.41 -6.76
N GLY A 67 13.09 4.00 -5.92
CA GLY A 67 12.83 3.21 -4.71
C GLY A 67 13.56 1.87 -4.67
N ILE A 68 13.31 1.08 -3.63
CA ILE A 68 13.98 -0.20 -3.35
C ILE A 68 12.91 -1.25 -3.00
N ILE A 69 12.96 -2.43 -3.63
CA ILE A 69 12.15 -3.60 -3.26
C ILE A 69 13.10 -4.74 -2.87
N CYS A 70 13.02 -5.22 -1.64
CA CYS A 70 13.86 -6.31 -1.15
C CYS A 70 13.11 -7.22 -0.17
N GLY A 71 13.76 -8.31 0.23
CA GLY A 71 13.22 -9.33 1.10
C GLY A 71 12.12 -10.15 0.43
N GLU A 72 11.01 -10.31 1.15
CA GLU A 72 9.82 -11.04 0.69
C GLU A 72 8.86 -10.17 -0.14
N SER A 73 9.18 -8.89 -0.34
CA SER A 73 8.32 -7.96 -1.09
C SER A 73 8.32 -8.27 -2.58
N SER A 74 7.15 -8.25 -3.21
CA SER A 74 6.99 -8.44 -4.65
C SER A 74 5.91 -7.53 -5.22
N VAL A 75 6.12 -7.09 -6.46
CA VAL A 75 5.22 -6.19 -7.18
C VAL A 75 4.87 -6.82 -8.51
N SER A 76 3.58 -6.91 -8.83
CA SER A 76 3.08 -7.45 -10.08
C SER A 76 1.85 -6.68 -10.57
N GLY A 77 1.45 -6.92 -11.82
CA GLY A 77 0.32 -6.21 -12.46
C GLY A 77 0.79 -5.02 -13.28
N ASP A 78 -0.06 -4.00 -13.40
CA ASP A 78 0.19 -2.81 -14.24
C ASP A 78 0.44 -1.58 -13.34
N VAL A 79 1.63 -1.53 -12.73
CA VAL A 79 1.98 -0.62 -11.63
C VAL A 79 3.17 0.26 -11.91
N LEU A 80 3.07 1.57 -11.74
CA LEU A 80 4.27 2.38 -11.55
C LEU A 80 4.48 2.61 -10.05
N ILE A 81 5.65 2.25 -9.52
CA ILE A 81 6.09 2.62 -8.16
C ILE A 81 7.17 3.69 -8.29
N GLY A 82 6.88 4.89 -7.79
CA GLY A 82 7.83 6.00 -7.81
C GLY A 82 7.66 6.96 -8.98
N ASP A 83 8.46 8.02 -8.99
CA ASP A 83 8.50 8.99 -10.09
C ASP A 83 9.61 8.64 -11.09
N ILE A 84 9.34 8.88 -12.37
CA ILE A 84 10.29 8.74 -13.47
C ILE A 84 11.17 10.00 -13.62
N ASN A 85 10.82 11.13 -12.97
CA ASN A 85 11.46 12.42 -13.25
C ASN A 85 11.86 13.30 -12.05
N VAL A 86 11.79 12.86 -10.79
CA VAL A 86 12.04 13.77 -9.65
C VAL A 86 12.87 13.11 -8.54
N GLU A 87 13.99 13.75 -8.17
CA GLU A 87 14.86 13.35 -7.04
C GLU A 87 14.23 13.64 -5.66
N GLU A 88 13.19 14.47 -5.58
CA GLU A 88 12.54 14.86 -4.33
C GLU A 88 11.04 15.18 -4.51
N THR A 89 10.14 14.19 -4.52
CA THR A 89 8.74 14.30 -4.03
C THR A 89 7.98 12.97 -4.14
N TYR A 90 6.97 12.79 -3.28
CA TYR A 90 6.01 11.68 -3.10
C TYR A 90 6.08 10.52 -4.12
N SER A 91 6.32 9.29 -3.65
CA SER A 91 6.18 8.10 -4.50
C SER A 91 4.69 7.82 -4.76
N GLY A 92 4.35 7.62 -6.04
CA GLY A 92 3.01 7.23 -6.48
C GLY A 92 2.94 5.75 -6.81
N ILE A 93 1.85 5.08 -6.43
CA ILE A 93 1.45 3.74 -6.90
C ILE A 93 0.20 3.93 -7.76
N ARG A 94 0.25 3.61 -9.06
CA ARG A 94 -0.90 3.78 -9.98
C ARG A 94 -1.17 2.52 -10.78
N GLY A 95 -2.45 2.27 -11.10
CA GLY A 95 -2.90 1.15 -11.95
C GLY A 95 -3.21 -0.12 -11.15
N SER A 96 -3.56 -1.24 -11.79
CA SER A 96 -3.97 -2.48 -11.11
C SER A 96 -2.80 -3.19 -10.42
N SER A 97 -2.39 -2.61 -9.30
CA SER A 97 -1.27 -3.09 -8.51
C SER A 97 -1.59 -4.33 -7.74
N LYS A 98 -0.62 -5.25 -7.63
CA LYS A 98 -0.58 -6.22 -6.54
C LYS A 98 0.80 -6.09 -5.91
N ILE A 99 0.84 -5.35 -4.81
CA ILE A 99 1.99 -5.29 -3.91
C ILE A 99 1.75 -6.39 -2.88
N ASP A 100 2.53 -7.47 -2.91
CA ASP A 100 2.63 -8.45 -1.83
C ASP A 100 3.88 -8.05 -1.06
N ALA A 101 3.74 -7.17 -0.06
CA ALA A 101 4.88 -6.65 0.70
C ALA A 101 4.68 -6.83 2.20
N THR A 102 5.79 -7.10 2.88
CA THR A 102 6.02 -6.72 4.27
C THR A 102 6.73 -5.36 4.23
N GLY A 103 6.00 -4.25 4.37
CA GLY A 103 6.62 -2.94 4.13
C GLY A 103 5.81 -1.74 4.62
N ILE A 104 6.55 -0.70 5.03
CA ILE A 104 6.05 0.60 5.47
C ILE A 104 5.98 1.53 4.25
N MET A 105 4.81 2.09 3.96
CA MET A 105 4.62 3.18 3.00
C MET A 105 4.49 4.49 3.78
N LEU A 106 5.35 5.46 3.46
CA LEU A 106 5.37 6.79 4.07
C LEU A 106 5.13 7.83 2.98
N HIS A 107 4.12 8.68 3.16
CA HIS A 107 3.83 9.77 2.23
C HIS A 107 3.59 9.28 0.78
N VAL A 108 2.79 8.23 0.62
CA VAL A 108 2.53 7.58 -0.68
C VAL A 108 1.12 7.89 -1.15
N SER A 109 0.96 8.21 -2.44
CA SER A 109 -0.34 8.30 -3.10
C SER A 109 -0.60 7.04 -3.93
N VAL A 110 -1.72 6.36 -3.71
CA VAL A 110 -2.09 5.11 -4.38
C VAL A 110 -3.42 5.27 -5.10
N GLU A 111 -3.47 4.96 -6.39
CA GLU A 111 -4.67 5.12 -7.21
C GLU A 111 -4.95 3.85 -8.03
N ASN A 112 -6.22 3.43 -8.11
CA ASN A 112 -6.70 2.31 -8.94
C ASN A 112 -5.98 0.96 -8.69
N SER A 113 -5.50 0.73 -7.46
CA SER A 113 -4.51 -0.31 -7.13
C SER A 113 -5.02 -1.36 -6.16
N THR A 114 -4.42 -2.55 -6.16
CA THR A 114 -4.61 -3.55 -5.09
C THR A 114 -3.34 -3.72 -4.24
N LEU A 115 -3.48 -3.58 -2.94
CA LEU A 115 -2.41 -3.76 -1.97
C LEU A 115 -2.76 -5.01 -1.16
N LYS A 116 -1.85 -5.99 -1.08
CA LYS A 116 -2.06 -7.25 -0.36
C LYS A 116 -0.90 -7.56 0.59
N GLY A 117 -1.18 -8.19 1.73
CA GLY A 117 -0.14 -8.70 2.62
C GLY A 117 -0.01 -7.90 3.92
N ASN A 118 1.21 -7.79 4.46
CA ASN A 118 1.51 -7.20 5.76
C ASN A 118 1.96 -5.73 5.60
N LEU A 119 1.03 -4.78 5.60
CA LEU A 119 1.28 -3.41 5.15
C LEU A 119 1.17 -2.41 6.30
N ASN A 120 2.09 -1.45 6.39
CA ASN A 120 1.95 -0.30 7.28
C ASN A 120 1.86 0.97 6.42
N LEU A 121 0.73 1.67 6.39
CA LEU A 121 0.53 2.89 5.59
C LEU A 121 0.47 4.10 6.54
N TYR A 122 1.44 5.01 6.44
CA TYR A 122 1.52 6.21 7.27
C TYR A 122 1.50 7.47 6.40
N SER A 123 0.62 8.43 6.71
CA SER A 123 0.47 9.66 5.93
C SER A 123 0.22 9.40 4.43
N CYS A 124 -0.54 8.36 4.10
CA CYS A 124 -0.79 7.93 2.72
C CYS A 124 -2.17 8.37 2.21
N GLN A 125 -2.31 8.53 0.90
CA GLN A 125 -3.57 8.84 0.24
C GLN A 125 -3.93 7.74 -0.74
N LEU A 126 -5.10 7.15 -0.60
CA LEU A 126 -5.57 6.04 -1.44
C LEU A 126 -6.91 6.37 -2.10
N GLU A 127 -6.99 6.19 -3.42
CA GLU A 127 -8.19 6.44 -4.21
C GLU A 127 -8.49 5.24 -5.14
N ASP A 128 -9.76 4.84 -5.21
CA ASP A 128 -10.25 3.74 -6.08
C ASP A 128 -9.46 2.43 -5.93
N SER A 129 -8.96 2.15 -4.73
CA SER A 129 -8.00 1.06 -4.47
C SER A 129 -8.55 0.00 -3.51
N THR A 130 -8.07 -1.24 -3.66
CA THR A 130 -8.33 -2.34 -2.74
C THR A 130 -7.13 -2.56 -1.84
N VAL A 131 -7.33 -2.67 -0.53
CA VAL A 131 -6.28 -2.98 0.44
C VAL A 131 -6.70 -4.22 1.21
N SER A 132 -5.85 -5.24 1.27
CA SER A 132 -6.20 -6.50 1.92
C SER A 132 -5.03 -7.21 2.62
N GLY A 133 -5.31 -8.03 3.62
CA GLY A 133 -4.28 -8.72 4.42
C GLY A 133 -4.15 -8.15 5.82
N ASN A 134 -2.96 -8.23 6.43
CA ASN A 134 -2.70 -7.63 7.74
C ASN A 134 -2.23 -6.19 7.55
N VAL A 135 -3.09 -5.21 7.77
CA VAL A 135 -2.80 -3.82 7.36
C VAL A 135 -2.93 -2.88 8.54
N SER A 136 -1.86 -2.14 8.85
CA SER A 136 -1.90 -1.01 9.78
C SER A 136 -2.00 0.30 9.00
N LEU A 137 -3.00 1.11 9.32
CA LEU A 137 -3.22 2.44 8.74
C LEU A 137 -3.00 3.51 9.79
N ASP A 138 -2.28 4.57 9.43
CA ASP A 138 -2.03 5.71 10.32
C ASP A 138 -1.99 7.02 9.53
N GLU A 139 -2.61 8.07 10.07
CA GLU A 139 -2.69 9.43 9.48
C GLU A 139 -3.00 9.45 7.97
N SER A 140 -3.84 8.52 7.48
CA SER A 140 -4.03 8.27 6.04
C SER A 140 -5.46 8.54 5.55
N ASP A 141 -5.59 8.92 4.28
CA ASP A 141 -6.86 9.25 3.63
C ASP A 141 -7.24 8.19 2.59
N PHE A 142 -8.49 7.70 2.64
CA PHE A 142 -9.04 6.73 1.70
C PHE A 142 -10.33 7.24 1.07
N LEU A 143 -10.41 7.18 -0.24
CA LEU A 143 -11.57 7.55 -1.03
C LEU A 143 -11.96 6.41 -1.98
N ARG A 144 -13.22 5.95 -1.91
CA ARG A 144 -13.74 4.88 -2.78
C ARG A 144 -12.91 3.59 -2.74
N CYS A 145 -12.40 3.26 -1.55
CA CYS A 145 -11.52 2.10 -1.37
C CYS A 145 -12.27 0.89 -0.81
N LYS A 146 -11.76 -0.31 -1.11
CA LYS A 146 -12.22 -1.58 -0.53
C LYS A 146 -11.14 -2.09 0.43
N ILE A 147 -11.47 -2.27 1.70
CA ILE A 147 -10.52 -2.70 2.73
C ILE A 147 -10.99 -4.04 3.31
N GLU A 148 -10.13 -5.06 3.26
CA GLU A 148 -10.50 -6.46 3.56
C GLU A 148 -9.43 -7.19 4.39
N GLY A 149 -9.83 -8.13 5.24
CA GLY A 149 -8.91 -8.91 6.09
C GLY A 149 -8.63 -8.24 7.44
N ASP A 150 -7.56 -8.68 8.12
CA ASP A 150 -7.18 -8.19 9.44
C ASP A 150 -6.54 -6.79 9.37
N VAL A 151 -7.39 -5.78 9.22
CA VAL A 151 -6.96 -4.37 9.15
C VAL A 151 -7.07 -3.70 10.51
N GLU A 152 -5.99 -3.11 11.00
CA GLU A 152 -5.89 -2.21 12.14
C GLU A 152 -5.72 -0.77 11.65
N VAL A 153 -6.44 0.18 12.24
CA VAL A 153 -6.46 1.58 11.78
C VAL A 153 -6.25 2.50 12.95
N SER A 154 -5.01 2.94 13.18
CA SER A 154 -4.62 3.92 14.19
C SER A 154 -4.60 5.34 13.63
N GLY A 155 -4.52 6.36 14.50
CA GLY A 155 -4.34 7.75 14.04
C GLY A 155 -5.55 8.46 13.47
N ALA A 156 -5.30 9.64 12.89
CA ALA A 156 -6.29 10.43 12.17
C ALA A 156 -6.50 9.86 10.75
N VAL A 157 -7.35 8.84 10.64
CA VAL A 157 -7.68 8.21 9.34
C VAL A 157 -9.05 8.66 8.85
N ASN A 158 -9.15 8.97 7.56
CA ASN A 158 -10.42 9.32 6.90
C ASN A 158 -10.82 8.22 5.91
N LEU A 159 -11.97 7.58 6.13
CA LEU A 159 -12.57 6.61 5.20
C LEU A 159 -13.83 7.20 4.58
N ASN A 160 -13.77 7.54 3.29
CA ASN A 160 -14.90 8.11 2.54
C ASN A 160 -15.32 7.21 1.38
N ASP A 161 -16.61 6.93 1.25
CA ASP A 161 -17.17 6.14 0.13
C ASP A 161 -16.60 4.72 0.03
N SER A 162 -16.17 4.15 1.16
CA SER A 162 -15.39 2.91 1.20
C SER A 162 -16.19 1.70 1.68
N LYS A 163 -15.67 0.50 1.46
CA LYS A 163 -16.21 -0.77 2.00
C LYS A 163 -15.23 -1.40 2.99
N LEU A 164 -15.75 -1.91 4.11
CA LEU A 164 -15.06 -2.77 5.07
C LEU A 164 -15.69 -4.18 5.02
N SER A 165 -14.88 -5.21 4.79
CA SER A 165 -15.30 -6.62 4.70
C SER A 165 -14.32 -7.56 5.42
N ASP A 166 -14.62 -8.87 5.44
CA ASP A 166 -13.71 -9.92 5.91
C ASP A 166 -13.10 -9.70 7.30
N CYS A 167 -13.94 -9.54 8.34
CA CYS A 167 -13.53 -9.36 9.74
C CYS A 167 -12.67 -8.11 10.04
N SER A 168 -12.65 -7.12 9.13
CA SER A 168 -11.93 -5.85 9.29
C SER A 168 -12.12 -5.22 10.68
N LYS A 169 -11.04 -4.82 11.36
CA LYS A 169 -11.06 -4.29 12.73
C LYS A 169 -10.50 -2.86 12.81
N VAL A 170 -11.35 -1.86 12.62
CA VAL A 170 -10.94 -0.45 12.75
C VAL A 170 -10.84 -0.07 14.24
N ILE A 171 -9.69 0.46 14.69
CA ILE A 171 -9.45 0.81 16.12
C ILE A 171 -8.84 2.20 16.23
N ASN A 172 -9.63 3.23 16.52
CA ASN A 172 -9.03 4.54 16.81
C ASN A 172 -8.25 4.48 18.14
N THR A 173 -6.92 4.42 18.07
CA THR A 173 -6.00 4.43 19.21
C THR A 173 -5.40 5.81 19.49
N SER A 174 -5.69 6.82 18.67
CA SER A 174 -5.05 8.14 18.73
C SER A 174 -5.86 9.16 19.53
N ALA A 175 -5.27 10.34 19.77
CA ALA A 175 -5.98 11.53 20.26
C ALA A 175 -6.76 12.25 19.14
N GLY A 176 -6.59 11.83 17.88
CA GLY A 176 -7.24 12.40 16.71
C GLY A 176 -8.63 11.83 16.46
N LEU A 177 -9.34 12.45 15.50
CA LEU A 177 -10.65 11.98 15.07
C LEU A 177 -10.49 10.97 13.92
N LEU A 178 -11.20 9.84 14.05
CA LEU A 178 -11.44 8.90 12.98
C LEU A 178 -12.76 9.29 12.29
N PHE A 179 -12.72 9.58 10.99
CA PHE A 179 -13.92 9.94 10.22
C PHE A 179 -14.30 8.82 9.26
N LEU A 180 -15.51 8.30 9.41
CA LEU A 180 -16.13 7.39 8.44
C LEU A 180 -17.37 8.04 7.83
N ARG A 181 -17.38 8.13 6.49
CA ARG A 181 -18.49 8.70 5.74
C ARG A 181 -18.88 7.81 4.57
N ARG A 182 -20.16 7.43 4.53
CA ARG A 182 -20.71 6.53 3.49
C ARG A 182 -19.90 5.24 3.38
N VAL A 183 -19.68 4.59 4.53
CA VAL A 183 -18.95 3.33 4.60
C VAL A 183 -19.93 2.16 4.70
N ASN A 184 -19.71 1.13 3.87
CA ASN A 184 -20.45 -0.12 3.93
C ASN A 184 -19.64 -1.17 4.69
N MET A 185 -20.20 -1.67 5.79
CA MET A 185 -19.60 -2.71 6.62
C MET A 185 -20.35 -4.03 6.45
N SER A 186 -19.59 -5.10 6.27
CA SER A 186 -20.11 -6.46 6.11
C SER A 186 -19.16 -7.50 6.71
N GLU A 187 -19.58 -8.75 6.75
CA GLU A 187 -18.70 -9.91 7.04
C GLU A 187 -17.97 -9.76 8.38
N TYR A 188 -18.71 -9.44 9.44
CA TYR A 188 -18.20 -9.33 10.82
C TYR A 188 -17.18 -8.21 11.04
N SER A 189 -17.19 -7.17 10.21
CA SER A 189 -16.38 -5.96 10.41
C SER A 189 -16.75 -5.26 11.71
N ARG A 190 -15.76 -4.70 12.40
CA ARG A 190 -15.92 -4.05 13.71
C ARG A 190 -15.22 -2.70 13.76
N ILE A 191 -15.81 -1.74 14.49
CA ILE A 191 -15.20 -0.45 14.81
C ILE A 191 -15.11 -0.28 16.32
N PHE A 192 -13.93 0.08 16.79
CA PHE A 192 -13.60 0.34 18.18
C PHE A 192 -12.97 1.73 18.34
N CYS A 193 -13.10 2.29 19.53
CA CYS A 193 -12.30 3.40 20.01
C CYS A 193 -11.57 2.91 21.27
N GLU A 194 -10.24 2.99 21.27
CA GLU A 194 -9.41 2.57 22.41
C GLU A 194 -8.50 3.73 22.90
N GLY A 195 -8.35 4.81 22.12
CA GLY A 195 -7.65 6.04 22.49
C GLY A 195 -8.54 7.15 23.07
N GLU A 196 -7.95 8.31 23.39
CA GLU A 196 -8.66 9.52 23.85
C GLU A 196 -9.44 10.25 22.74
N GLY A 197 -9.20 9.89 21.48
CA GLY A 197 -9.87 10.42 20.31
C GLY A 197 -11.33 9.97 20.18
N GLY A 198 -12.03 10.52 19.19
CA GLY A 198 -13.43 10.21 18.92
C GLY A 198 -13.66 9.61 17.53
N ASN A 199 -14.77 8.88 17.37
CA ASN A 199 -15.20 8.35 16.08
C ASN A 199 -16.37 9.16 15.55
N THR A 200 -16.22 9.77 14.37
CA THR A 200 -17.32 10.44 13.67
C THR A 200 -17.84 9.55 12.56
N LEU A 201 -19.07 9.05 12.72
CA LEU A 201 -19.73 8.18 11.75
C LEU A 201 -20.85 8.93 11.02
N SER A 202 -20.87 8.86 9.70
CA SER A 202 -21.93 9.45 8.88
C SER A 202 -22.35 8.53 7.72
N ASN A 203 -23.64 8.21 7.63
CA ASN A 203 -24.20 7.33 6.59
C ASN A 203 -23.53 5.94 6.53
N ILE A 204 -23.39 5.26 7.67
CA ILE A 204 -22.85 3.90 7.74
C ILE A 204 -23.96 2.88 7.41
N SER A 205 -23.63 1.88 6.60
CA SER A 205 -24.49 0.72 6.34
C SER A 205 -23.87 -0.53 6.94
N LEU A 206 -24.70 -1.37 7.57
CA LEU A 206 -24.30 -2.58 8.28
C LEU A 206 -25.05 -3.79 7.69
N VAL A 207 -24.34 -4.90 7.43
CA VAL A 207 -24.90 -6.11 6.82
C VAL A 207 -24.45 -7.37 7.57
N GLY A 208 -25.07 -7.66 8.72
CA GLY A 208 -24.77 -8.86 9.52
C GLY A 208 -24.67 -8.61 11.02
N GLU A 209 -23.71 -9.28 11.67
CA GLU A 209 -23.37 -9.13 13.09
C GLU A 209 -22.20 -8.12 13.28
N GLU A 210 -22.38 -6.89 12.80
CA GLU A 210 -21.39 -5.83 12.99
C GLU A 210 -21.44 -5.26 14.41
N ILE A 211 -20.27 -4.91 14.95
CA ILE A 211 -20.15 -4.29 16.27
C ILE A 211 -19.52 -2.90 16.12
N ILE A 212 -20.26 -1.88 16.52
CA ILE A 212 -19.75 -0.52 16.71
C ILE A 212 -19.72 -0.24 18.21
N LYS A 213 -18.52 -0.07 18.78
CA LYS A 213 -18.35 0.48 20.12
C LYS A 213 -17.84 1.91 20.02
N MET A 214 -18.68 2.87 20.40
CA MET A 214 -18.29 4.25 20.61
C MET A 214 -18.08 4.46 22.11
N THR A 215 -16.94 5.04 22.49
CA THR A 215 -16.75 5.70 23.79
C THR A 215 -16.70 7.20 23.57
#